data_AF-A0A4Z0LS53-F1
#
_entry.id   AF-A0A4Z0LS53-F1
#
_cell.length_a   1.000
_cell.length_b   1.000
_cell.length_c   1.000
_cell.angle_alpha   90.00
_cell.angle_beta   90.00
_cell.angle_gamma   90.00
#
_symmetry.space_group_name_H-M   'P 1'
#
loop_
_entity.id
_entity.type
_entity.pdbx_description
1 polymer ?
#
loop_
_entity_poly.entity_id
_entity_poly.type
_entity_poly.pdbx_seq_one_letter_code
_entity_poly.pdbx_strand_id
1 'polypeptide(L)'
;MPLIIIAAGVALLLVLMIAFKVNGFIALVLVAAVVGFAEGMGAQDVLHSIQNGIGGTLGGLAMILGFGAMLGRLISDTGAAQRIATPLITTFGKTRG
;
A
#
# COMPACT_ATOMS: atom_id res chain seq x y z
N MET A 1 -22.93 4.75 19.86
CA MET A 1 -22.67 3.38 19.37
C MET A 1 -21.70 3.32 18.19
N PRO A 2 -21.79 4.15 17.13
CA PRO A 2 -20.87 4.04 15.98
C PRO A 2 -19.40 4.38 16.33
N LEU A 3 -19.16 5.35 17.22
CA LEU A 3 -17.80 5.72 17.65
C LEU A 3 -17.04 4.57 18.34
N ILE A 4 -17.73 3.68 19.04
CA ILE A 4 -17.11 2.54 19.74
C ILE A 4 -16.68 1.48 18.72
N ILE A 5 -17.53 1.21 17.73
CA ILE A 5 -17.25 0.24 16.65
C ILE A 5 -16.10 0.76 15.78
N ILE A 6 -16.09 2.06 15.46
CA ILE A 6 -14.98 2.68 14.73
C ILE A 6 -13.68 2.63 15.54
N ALA A 7 -13.71 2.97 16.83
CA ALA A 7 -12.52 2.89 17.69
C ALA A 7 -11.98 1.44 17.79
N ALA A 8 -12.86 0.45 17.91
CA ALA A 8 -12.50 -0.95 17.88
C ALA A 8 -11.93 -1.37 16.52
N GLY A 9 -12.48 -0.87 15.40
CA GLY A 9 -11.97 -1.11 14.06
C GLY A 9 -10.56 -0.55 13.85
N VAL A 10 -10.28 0.66 14.32
CA VAL A 10 -8.93 1.26 14.29
C VAL A 10 -7.95 0.44 15.13
N ALA A 11 -8.36 0.02 16.34
CA ALA A 11 -7.53 -0.84 17.18
C ALA A 11 -7.24 -2.19 16.49
N LEU A 12 -8.25 -2.82 15.88
CA LEU A 12 -8.10 -4.06 15.11
C LEU A 12 -7.11 -3.89 13.95
N LEU A 13 -7.20 -2.79 13.21
CA LEU A 13 -6.30 -2.46 12.10
C LEU A 13 -4.84 -2.35 12.58
N LEU A 14 -4.61 -1.57 13.65
CA LEU A 14 -3.28 -1.40 14.24
C LEU A 14 -2.71 -2.73 14.75
N VAL A 15 -3.53 -3.58 15.37
CA VAL A 15 -3.10 -4.91 15.82
C VAL A 15 -2.73 -5.80 14.63
N LEU A 16 -3.52 -5.82 13.55
CA LEU A 16 -3.20 -6.59 12.35
C LEU A 16 -1.89 -6.14 11.70
N MET A 17 -1.64 -4.83 11.64
CA MET A 17 -0.42 -4.29 11.03
C MET A 17 0.82 -4.47 11.93
N ILE A 18 0.71 -4.19 13.23
CA ILE A 18 1.86 -4.13 14.14
C ILE A 18 2.18 -5.52 14.70
N ALA A 19 1.17 -6.26 15.18
CA ALA A 19 1.39 -7.55 15.83
C ALA A 19 1.45 -8.70 14.82
N PHE A 20 0.48 -8.78 13.92
CA PHE A 20 0.42 -9.84 12.91
C PHE A 20 1.25 -9.57 11.65
N LYS A 21 1.82 -8.36 11.52
CA LYS A 21 2.62 -7.93 10.35
C LYS A 21 1.92 -8.16 9.01
N VAL A 22 0.59 -8.04 9.00
CA VAL A 22 -0.19 -8.14 7.77
C VAL A 22 0.08 -6.90 6.93
N ASN A 23 0.20 -7.06 5.60
CA ASN A 23 0.30 -5.93 4.68
C ASN A 23 -0.89 -4.99 4.89
N GLY A 24 -0.63 -3.68 5.01
CA GLY A 24 -1.65 -2.66 5.27
C GLY A 24 -2.84 -2.75 4.31
N PHE A 25 -2.61 -3.12 3.05
CA PHE A 25 -3.70 -3.28 2.08
C PHE A 25 -4.68 -4.41 2.45
N ILE A 26 -4.14 -5.57 2.87
CA ILE A 26 -4.94 -6.73 3.29
C ILE A 26 -5.63 -6.43 4.63
N ALA A 27 -4.92 -5.77 5.54
CA ALA A 27 -5.47 -5.37 6.83
C ALA A 27 -6.64 -4.39 6.66
N LEU A 28 -6.53 -3.41 5.77
CA LEU A 28 -7.59 -2.45 5.46
C LEU A 28 -8.85 -3.14 4.92
N VAL A 29 -8.71 -4.08 3.98
CA VAL A 29 -9.85 -4.83 3.43
C VAL A 29 -10.56 -5.65 4.51
N LEU A 30 -9.80 -6.39 5.33
CA LEU A 30 -10.35 -7.22 6.40
C LEU A 30 -11.10 -6.38 7.44
N VAL A 31 -10.47 -5.30 7.91
CA VAL A 31 -11.07 -4.41 8.91
C VAL A 31 -12.32 -3.74 8.35
N ALA A 32 -12.27 -3.24 7.11
CA ALA A 32 -13.43 -2.62 6.47
C ALA A 32 -14.60 -3.61 6.29
N ALA A 33 -14.32 -4.88 5.99
CA ALA A 33 -15.34 -5.92 5.94
C ALA A 33 -15.95 -6.17 7.33
N VAL A 34 -15.11 -6.38 8.35
CA VAL A 34 -15.56 -6.64 9.73
C VAL A 34 -16.38 -5.47 10.29
N VAL A 35 -15.90 -4.24 10.11
CA VAL A 35 -16.59 -3.03 10.58
C VAL A 35 -17.88 -2.80 9.80
N GLY A 36 -17.88 -2.99 8.47
CA GLY A 36 -19.08 -2.84 7.63
C GLY A 36 -20.19 -3.81 8.03
N PHE A 37 -19.84 -5.08 8.30
CA PHE A 37 -20.81 -6.05 8.82
C PHE A 37 -21.24 -5.73 10.26
N ALA A 38 -20.35 -5.23 11.11
CA ALA A 38 -20.68 -4.84 12.49
C ALA A 38 -21.62 -3.63 12.58
N GLU A 39 -21.54 -2.70 11.62
CA GLU A 39 -22.47 -1.57 11.48
C GLU A 39 -23.82 -1.97 10.83
N GLY A 40 -23.97 -3.23 10.40
CA GLY A 40 -25.21 -3.74 9.80
C GLY A 40 -25.40 -3.34 8.34
N MET A 41 -24.33 -2.97 7.63
CA MET A 41 -24.39 -2.68 6.20
C MET A 41 -24.72 -3.94 5.39
N GLY A 42 -25.48 -3.77 4.30
CA GLY A 42 -25.71 -4.86 3.34
C GLY A 42 -24.39 -5.31 2.70
N ALA A 43 -24.27 -6.61 2.37
CA ALA A 43 -23.04 -7.16 1.79
C ALA A 43 -22.58 -6.42 0.52
N GLN A 44 -23.52 -5.93 -0.30
CA GLN A 44 -23.19 -5.12 -1.47
C GLN A 44 -22.66 -3.73 -1.09
N ASP A 45 -23.21 -3.10 -0.07
CA ASP A 45 -22.76 -1.77 0.38
C ASP A 45 -21.37 -1.83 0.99
N VAL A 46 -21.05 -2.91 1.73
CA VAL A 46 -19.70 -3.16 2.25
C VAL A 46 -18.70 -3.30 1.11
N LEU A 47 -19.02 -4.13 0.11
CA LEU A 47 -18.16 -4.30 -1.07
C LEU A 47 -17.98 -3.00 -1.84
N HIS A 48 -19.05 -2.22 -2.02
CA HIS A 48 -18.98 -0.94 -2.72
C HIS A 48 -18.15 0.09 -1.94
N SER A 49 -18.28 0.14 -0.62
CA SER A 49 -17.47 1.03 0.24
C SER A 49 -15.98 0.67 0.20
N ILE A 50 -15.64 -0.62 0.26
CA ILE A 50 -14.26 -1.11 0.11
C ILE A 50 -13.71 -0.73 -1.27
N GLN A 51 -14.48 -0.99 -2.34
CA GLN A 51 -14.08 -0.66 -3.71
C GLN A 51 -13.90 0.85 -3.90
N ASN A 52 -14.77 1.68 -3.32
CA ASN A 52 -14.67 3.13 -3.43
C ASN A 52 -13.47 3.68 -2.66
N GLY A 53 -13.22 3.20 -1.45
CA GLY A 53 -12.06 3.63 -0.65
C GLY A 53 -10.74 3.24 -1.30
N ILE A 54 -10.60 1.95 -1.66
CA ILE A 54 -9.40 1.44 -2.32
C ILE A 54 -9.26 2.02 -3.72
N GLY A 55 -10.35 2.06 -4.49
CA GLY A 55 -10.38 2.55 -5.87
C GLY A 55 -10.06 4.04 -5.98
N GLY A 56 -10.50 4.87 -5.02
CA GLY A 56 -10.09 6.28 -4.96
C GLY A 56 -8.59 6.43 -4.72
N THR A 57 -8.04 5.64 -3.79
CA THR A 57 -6.62 5.68 -3.43
C THR A 57 -5.74 5.15 -4.57
N LEU A 58 -6.09 3.99 -5.12
CA LEU A 58 -5.40 3.38 -6.25
C LEU A 58 -5.59 4.18 -7.53
N GLY A 59 -6.76 4.79 -7.77
CA GLY A 59 -7.01 5.59 -8.96
C GLY A 59 -6.06 6.78 -9.07
N GLY A 60 -5.84 7.51 -7.97
CA GLY A 60 -4.89 8.62 -7.93
C GLY A 60 -3.43 8.17 -8.11
N LEU A 61 -3.09 6.99 -7.61
CA LEU A 61 -1.72 6.46 -7.68
C LEU A 61 -1.45 5.61 -8.93
N ALA A 62 -2.48 5.12 -9.64
CA ALA A 62 -2.35 4.14 -10.72
C ALA A 62 -1.51 4.69 -11.87
N MET A 63 -1.76 5.92 -12.28
CA MET A 63 -1.00 6.57 -13.35
C MET A 63 0.46 6.79 -12.93
N ILE A 64 0.68 7.30 -11.72
CA ILE A 64 2.02 7.59 -11.18
C ILE A 64 2.83 6.30 -11.04
N LEU A 65 2.24 5.25 -10.48
CA LEU A 65 2.88 3.93 -10.32
C LEU A 65 3.11 3.27 -11.67
N GLY A 66 2.15 3.34 -12.60
CA GLY A 66 2.26 2.76 -13.94
C GLY A 66 3.38 3.39 -14.75
N PHE A 67 3.37 4.72 -14.89
CA PHE A 67 4.44 5.43 -15.59
C PHE A 67 5.77 5.34 -14.84
N GLY A 68 5.78 5.42 -13.51
CA GLY A 68 6.98 5.26 -12.70
C GLY A 68 7.64 3.89 -12.91
N ALA A 69 6.86 2.82 -12.95
CA ALA A 69 7.35 1.47 -13.24
C ALA A 69 7.89 1.34 -14.67
N MET A 70 7.18 1.89 -15.67
CA MET A 70 7.64 1.90 -17.07
C MET A 70 8.95 2.69 -17.22
N LEU A 71 9.04 3.89 -16.66
CA LEU A 71 10.25 4.71 -16.66
C LEU A 71 11.41 4.00 -15.94
N GLY A 72 11.14 3.42 -14.77
CA GLY A 72 12.14 2.64 -14.03
C GLY A 72 12.69 1.48 -14.84
N ARG A 73 11.84 0.77 -15.57
CA ARG A 73 12.23 -0.32 -16.48
C ARG A 73 13.10 0.21 -17.64
N LEU A 74 12.68 1.29 -18.30
CA LEU A 74 13.44 1.90 -19.40
C LEU A 74 14.84 2.36 -18.94
N ILE A 75 14.95 2.97 -17.76
CA ILE A 75 16.24 3.43 -17.20
C ILE A 75 17.13 2.23 -16.83
N SER A 76 16.53 1.13 -16.37
CA SER A 76 17.26 -0.10 -16.04
C SER A 76 17.76 -0.82 -17.30
N ASP A 77 16.90 -0.96 -18.32
CA ASP A 77 17.18 -1.70 -19.56
C ASP A 77 18.19 -0.95 -20.46
N THR A 78 18.22 0.39 -20.42
CA THR A 78 19.22 1.20 -21.15
C THR A 78 20.60 1.23 -20.49
N GLY A 79 20.76 0.62 -19.30
CA GLY A 79 22.00 0.68 -18.52
C GLY A 79 22.28 2.06 -17.91
N ALA A 80 21.36 3.02 -18.05
CA ALA A 80 21.47 4.35 -17.45
C ALA A 80 21.52 4.26 -15.91
N ALA A 81 20.71 3.38 -15.31
CA ALA A 81 20.78 3.08 -13.87
C ALA A 81 22.18 2.61 -13.45
N GLN A 82 22.79 1.69 -14.23
CA GLN A 82 24.11 1.15 -13.95
C GLN A 82 25.22 2.21 -14.09
N ARG A 83 25.11 3.06 -15.12
CA ARG A 83 26.00 4.21 -15.37
C ARG A 83 25.99 5.24 -14.24
N ILE A 84 24.86 5.42 -13.55
CA ILE A 84 24.74 6.33 -12.39
C ILE A 84 25.18 5.64 -11.10
N ALA A 85 24.84 4.37 -10.91
CA ALA A 85 25.19 3.61 -9.72
C ALA A 85 26.71 3.35 -9.61
N THR A 86 27.38 3.04 -10.72
CA THR A 86 28.81 2.68 -10.74
C THR A 86 29.71 3.80 -10.17
N PRO A 87 29.61 5.08 -10.60
CA PRO A 87 30.36 6.19 -10.02
C PRO A 87 30.10 6.41 -8.52
N LEU A 88 28.84 6.22 -8.09
CA LEU A 88 28.46 6.35 -6.68
C LEU A 88 29.16 5.28 -5.84
N ILE A 89 29.19 4.04 -6.33
CA ILE A 89 29.89 2.93 -5.69
C ILE A 89 31.41 3.13 -5.72
N THR A 90 32.00 3.70 -6.79
CA THR A 90 33.45 3.95 -6.79
C THR A 90 33.86 5.09 -5.87
N THR A 91 32.99 6.08 -5.65
CA THR A 91 33.30 7.26 -4.84
C THR A 91 32.99 7.04 -3.36
N PHE A 92 31.87 6.38 -3.05
CA PHE A 92 31.39 6.18 -1.68
C PHE A 92 31.40 4.72 -1.24
N GLY A 93 31.57 3.78 -2.17
CA GLY A 93 31.69 2.36 -1.83
C GLY A 93 33.00 2.13 -1.09
N LYS A 94 32.87 1.44 0.03
CA LYS A 94 33.98 1.05 0.89
C LYS A 94 34.99 0.28 0.06
N THR A 95 36.13 0.90 -0.26
CA THR A 95 37.30 0.28 -0.87
C THR A 95 37.59 -1.01 -0.11
N ARG A 96 37.23 -2.15 -0.71
CA ARG A 96 37.70 -3.45 -0.28
C ARG A 96 38.66 -3.93 -1.34
N GLY A 97 39.94 -3.73 -1.04
CA GLY A 97 41.10 -4.46 -1.59
C GLY A 97 41.31 -4.33 -3.08
#